data_AF-A0A2V1DAH6-F1
#
_entry.id   AF-A0A2V1DAH6-F1
#
_cell.length_a   1.000
_cell.length_b   1.000
_cell.length_c   1.000
_cell.angle_alpha   90.00
_cell.angle_beta   90.00
_cell.angle_gamma   90.00
#
_symmetry.space_group_name_H-M   'P 1'
#
loop_
_entity.id
_entity.type
_entity.pdbx_description
1 polymer ?
#
loop_
_entity_poly.entity_id
_entity_poly.type
_entity_poly.pdbx_seq_one_letter_code
_entity_poly.pdbx_strand_id
1 'polypeptide(L)'
;MRQASKHARNRIWRDGQRCQRLFKAVGWPAYIGVETSAEATNIEDICQRVKADREHRRKEREAALAEQRIKEGIRSQADPWLTLTEWVPHLQDLPRAALLRARQPPGAEIGAHGEEEGASDDTGLRDVCKAMERLIRKAFESSRPEVVGRVTLEIIERREAGAESNERPFYARHRVSTVKKYSQKLVSILCYLWRTHDQAERPPYQLTGKQDALLQLLGQTARSQDVAKKERLEEGCLHLWIALLDHTLLDDEHKSALLSGVA
;
A
#
# COMPACT_ATOMS: atom_id res chain seq x y z
N MET A 1 -32.34 -38.91 62.05
CA MET A 1 -30.97 -38.45 61.76
C MET A 1 -30.83 -38.21 60.26
N ARG A 2 -30.60 -36.97 59.83
CA ARG A 2 -30.20 -36.63 58.45
C ARG A 2 -28.98 -35.73 58.56
N GLN A 3 -27.81 -36.22 58.13
CA GLN A 3 -26.58 -35.43 58.06
C GLN A 3 -26.69 -34.45 56.89
N ALA A 4 -26.67 -33.15 57.17
CA ALA A 4 -26.49 -32.13 56.16
C ALA A 4 -25.01 -32.08 55.76
N SER A 5 -24.71 -32.39 54.50
CA SER A 5 -23.38 -32.22 53.91
C SER A 5 -23.00 -30.74 53.90
N LYS A 6 -22.00 -30.35 54.70
CA LYS A 6 -21.38 -29.02 54.62
C LYS A 6 -20.62 -28.91 53.30
N HIS A 7 -21.24 -28.34 52.26
CA HIS A 7 -20.48 -27.91 51.09
C HIS A 7 -19.45 -26.87 51.52
N ALA A 8 -18.19 -27.07 51.11
CA ALA A 8 -17.15 -26.07 51.28
C ALA A 8 -17.60 -24.78 50.58
N ARG A 9 -17.63 -23.66 51.31
CA ARG A 9 -17.90 -22.34 50.72
C ARG A 9 -16.94 -22.15 49.54
N ASN A 10 -17.47 -21.88 48.35
CA ASN A 10 -16.71 -21.47 47.17
C ASN A 10 -15.93 -20.19 47.48
N ARG A 11 -14.75 -20.32 48.12
CA ARG A 11 -13.81 -19.23 48.33
C ARG A 11 -12.90 -19.18 47.12
N ILE A 12 -13.38 -18.46 46.09
CA ILE A 12 -12.59 -18.15 44.89
C ILE A 12 -11.34 -17.32 45.26
N TRP A 13 -11.40 -16.63 46.41
CA TRP A 13 -10.36 -15.72 46.91
C TRP A 13 -9.74 -16.23 48.20
N ARG A 14 -8.41 -16.13 48.31
CA ARG A 14 -7.65 -16.39 49.55
C ARG A 14 -7.44 -15.09 50.32
N ASP A 15 -7.56 -15.13 51.64
CA ASP A 15 -7.32 -13.96 52.50
C ASP A 15 -5.86 -13.49 52.33
N GLY A 16 -5.66 -12.22 51.98
CA GLY A 16 -4.33 -11.64 51.69
C GLY A 16 -3.83 -11.77 50.24
N GLN A 17 -4.64 -12.32 49.32
CA GLN A 17 -4.26 -12.46 47.90
C GLN A 17 -4.20 -11.09 47.20
N ARG A 18 -3.07 -10.82 46.54
CA ARG A 18 -2.92 -9.63 45.67
C ARG A 18 -3.79 -9.81 44.41
N CYS A 19 -4.49 -8.75 44.02
CA CYS A 19 -5.38 -8.77 42.85
C CYS A 19 -5.10 -7.60 41.91
N GLN A 20 -5.36 -7.82 40.62
CA GLN A 20 -5.34 -6.77 39.59
C GLN A 20 -6.78 -6.45 39.19
N ARG A 21 -7.11 -5.15 39.17
CA ARG A 21 -8.42 -4.64 38.74
C ARG A 21 -8.44 -4.46 37.24
N LEU A 22 -9.33 -5.18 36.55
CA LEU A 22 -9.64 -4.98 35.15
C LEU A 22 -10.88 -4.07 35.04
N PHE A 23 -10.72 -2.95 34.34
CA PHE A 23 -11.85 -2.09 34.03
C PHE A 23 -12.51 -2.56 32.73
N LYS A 24 -13.82 -2.82 32.78
CA LYS A 24 -14.68 -2.71 31.60
C LYS A 24 -15.35 -1.34 31.61
N ALA A 25 -15.54 -0.76 30.43
CA ALA A 25 -16.11 0.58 30.27
C ALA A 25 -17.56 0.71 30.76
N VAL A 26 -18.28 -0.40 30.97
CA VAL A 26 -19.65 -0.41 31.51
C VAL A 26 -19.87 -1.68 32.35
N GLY A 27 -19.83 -1.57 33.68
CA GLY A 27 -20.11 -2.66 34.62
C GLY A 27 -19.23 -2.69 35.87
N TRP A 28 -19.51 -3.65 36.77
CA TRP A 28 -18.74 -3.87 37.99
C TRP A 28 -17.30 -4.28 37.68
N PRO A 29 -16.29 -3.76 38.43
CA PRO A 29 -14.89 -4.09 38.19
C PRO A 29 -14.63 -5.58 38.39
N ALA A 30 -13.97 -6.21 37.41
CA ALA A 30 -13.53 -7.59 37.53
C ALA A 30 -12.14 -7.62 38.16
N TYR A 31 -11.97 -8.43 39.20
CA TYR A 31 -10.68 -8.64 39.86
C TYR A 31 -10.16 -10.02 39.48
N ILE A 32 -8.86 -10.13 39.21
CA ILE A 32 -8.17 -11.41 39.02
C ILE A 32 -7.07 -11.52 40.07
N GLY A 33 -6.95 -12.68 40.71
CA GLY A 33 -5.87 -12.97 41.64
C GLY A 33 -4.56 -13.14 40.88
N VAL A 34 -3.52 -12.41 41.30
CA VAL A 34 -2.21 -12.45 40.64
C VAL A 34 -1.20 -13.06 41.59
N GLU A 35 -0.50 -14.10 41.14
CA GLU A 35 0.67 -14.61 41.81
C GLU A 35 1.85 -13.68 41.51
N THR A 36 2.30 -12.93 42.51
CA THR A 36 3.54 -12.16 42.37
C THR A 36 4.71 -13.09 42.66
N SER A 37 5.33 -13.65 41.62
CA SER A 37 6.68 -14.18 41.76
C SER A 37 7.59 -13.03 42.17
N ALA A 38 8.35 -13.21 43.26
CA ALA A 38 9.30 -12.22 43.77
C ALA A 38 10.63 -12.20 42.99
N GLU A 39 10.65 -12.79 41.79
CA GLU A 39 11.74 -12.59 40.87
C GLU A 39 11.49 -11.27 40.14
N ALA A 40 12.33 -10.28 40.43
CA ALA A 40 12.46 -9.07 39.63
C ALA A 40 12.89 -9.48 38.21
N THR A 41 11.93 -9.93 37.42
CA THR A 41 12.11 -10.20 36.01
C THR A 41 12.40 -8.85 35.39
N ASN A 42 13.58 -8.73 34.79
CA ASN A 42 14.03 -7.50 34.17
C ASN A 42 12.93 -7.01 33.21
N ILE A 43 12.34 -5.85 33.50
CA ILE A 43 11.20 -5.31 32.75
C ILE A 43 11.57 -5.16 31.27
N GLU A 44 12.85 -4.87 30.99
CA GLU A 44 13.39 -4.76 29.63
C GLU A 44 13.33 -6.10 28.88
N ASP A 45 13.62 -7.22 29.56
CA ASP A 45 13.59 -8.57 28.99
C ASP A 45 12.15 -9.02 28.68
N ILE A 46 11.20 -8.69 29.56
CA ILE A 46 9.75 -8.88 29.28
C ILE A 46 9.32 -8.04 28.07
N CYS A 47 9.73 -6.77 28.01
CA CYS A 47 9.38 -5.89 26.90
C CYS A 47 9.95 -6.40 25.56
N GLN A 48 11.19 -6.89 25.56
CA GLN A 48 11.82 -7.47 24.37
C GLN A 48 11.11 -8.75 23.92
N ARG A 49 10.76 -9.65 24.84
CA ARG A 49 10.00 -10.87 24.52
C ARG A 49 8.61 -10.56 23.95
N VAL A 50 7.91 -9.58 24.52
CA VAL A 50 6.58 -9.16 23.99
C VAL A 50 6.71 -8.51 22.62
N LYS A 51 7.76 -7.72 22.36
CA LYS A 51 8.03 -7.15 21.03
C LYS A 51 8.32 -8.26 20.02
N ALA A 52 9.21 -9.20 20.35
CA ALA A 52 9.57 -10.32 19.50
C ALA A 52 8.36 -11.22 19.19
N ASP A 53 7.53 -11.53 20.18
CA ASP A 53 6.30 -12.32 19.99
C ASP A 53 5.27 -11.58 19.12
N ARG A 54 5.12 -10.26 19.29
CA ARG A 54 4.26 -9.45 18.41
C ARG A 54 4.78 -9.41 16.99
N GLU A 55 6.08 -9.27 16.79
CA GLU A 55 6.71 -9.32 15.47
C GLU A 55 6.57 -10.70 14.84
N HIS A 56 6.73 -11.78 15.61
CA HIS A 56 6.52 -13.15 15.16
C HIS A 56 5.08 -13.35 14.69
N ARG A 57 4.09 -13.00 15.52
CA ARG A 57 2.67 -13.07 15.14
C ARG A 57 2.34 -12.17 13.95
N ARG A 58 3.00 -11.01 13.82
CA ARG A 58 2.84 -10.14 12.65
C ARG A 58 3.38 -10.83 11.40
N LYS A 59 4.59 -11.39 11.45
CA LYS A 59 5.19 -12.16 10.36
C LYS A 59 4.37 -13.38 9.98
N GLU A 60 3.84 -14.13 10.95
CA GLU A 60 2.94 -15.26 10.70
C GLU A 60 1.65 -14.82 10.01
N ARG A 61 1.05 -13.71 10.46
CA ARG A 61 -0.15 -13.15 9.80
C ARG A 61 0.16 -12.64 8.41
N GLU A 62 1.29 -11.96 8.22
CA GLU A 62 1.77 -11.47 6.92
C GLU A 62 2.04 -12.63 5.97
N ALA A 63 2.66 -13.72 6.44
CA ALA A 63 2.89 -14.95 5.68
C ALA A 63 1.58 -15.65 5.32
N ALA A 64 0.65 -15.80 6.27
CA ALA A 64 -0.67 -16.38 6.02
C ALA A 64 -1.51 -15.51 5.06
N LEU A 65 -1.35 -14.18 5.09
CA LEU A 65 -1.95 -13.23 4.14
C LEU A 65 -1.24 -13.22 2.78
N ALA A 66 0.02 -13.65 2.74
CA ALA A 66 0.82 -13.73 1.52
C ALA A 66 0.47 -14.97 0.69
N GLU A 67 0.19 -16.10 1.35
CA GLU A 67 -0.30 -17.33 0.72
C GLU A 67 -1.75 -17.24 0.21
N GLN A 68 -2.50 -16.23 0.67
CA GLN A 68 -3.86 -15.99 0.20
C GLN A 68 -3.86 -15.48 -1.24
N ARG A 69 -4.56 -16.21 -2.11
CA ARG A 69 -4.98 -15.72 -3.42
C ARG A 69 -6.22 -14.84 -3.25
N ILE A 70 -6.40 -13.88 -4.15
CA ILE A 70 -7.56 -12.98 -4.14
C ILE A 70 -8.81 -13.81 -4.45
N LYS A 71 -9.82 -13.72 -3.58
CA LYS A 71 -11.09 -14.45 -3.68
C LYS A 71 -12.27 -13.50 -3.56
N GLU A 72 -13.35 -13.83 -4.23
CA GLU A 72 -14.62 -13.13 -4.11
C GLU A 72 -15.26 -13.32 -2.73
N GLY A 73 -15.94 -12.29 -2.22
CA GLY A 73 -16.69 -12.38 -0.95
C GLY A 73 -15.90 -12.07 0.34
N ILE A 74 -14.61 -11.74 0.27
CA ILE A 74 -13.88 -11.23 1.44
C ILE A 74 -14.33 -9.79 1.72
N ARG A 75 -15.25 -9.61 2.69
CA ARG A 75 -15.75 -8.31 3.17
C ARG A 75 -14.68 -7.53 3.97
N SER A 76 -13.56 -7.19 3.34
CA SER A 76 -12.82 -5.99 3.72
C SER A 76 -13.49 -4.84 2.97
N GLN A 77 -14.28 -4.01 3.66
CA GLN A 77 -15.07 -2.89 3.13
C GLN A 77 -14.48 -2.32 1.82
N ALA A 78 -14.99 -2.78 0.68
CA ALA A 78 -14.62 -2.18 -0.59
C ALA A 78 -15.26 -0.79 -0.59
N ASP A 79 -14.42 0.23 -0.73
CA ASP A 79 -14.87 1.57 -1.10
C ASP A 79 -15.87 1.43 -2.26
N PRO A 80 -17.04 2.09 -2.28
CA PRO A 80 -17.97 2.02 -3.41
C PRO A 80 -17.29 2.24 -4.77
N TRP A 81 -16.21 3.02 -4.80
CA TRP A 81 -15.39 3.21 -6.00
C TRP A 81 -14.66 1.94 -6.45
N LEU A 82 -14.21 1.10 -5.51
CA LEU A 82 -13.61 -0.20 -5.79
C LEU A 82 -14.66 -1.21 -6.30
N THR A 83 -15.93 -1.07 -5.94
CA THR A 83 -16.99 -1.90 -6.55
C THR A 83 -17.19 -1.58 -8.03
N LEU A 84 -17.07 -0.31 -8.41
CA LEU A 84 -17.17 0.13 -9.81
C LEU A 84 -15.99 -0.36 -10.67
N THR A 85 -14.80 -0.51 -10.09
CA THR A 85 -13.61 -0.95 -10.83
C THR A 85 -13.50 -2.47 -10.98
N GLU A 86 -14.49 -3.24 -10.49
CA GLU A 86 -14.52 -4.71 -10.48
C GLU A 86 -13.15 -5.36 -10.17
N TRP A 87 -12.38 -4.77 -9.24
CA TRP A 87 -11.00 -5.21 -9.03
C TRP A 87 -10.89 -6.64 -8.48
N VAL A 88 -11.91 -7.09 -7.74
CA VAL A 88 -11.95 -8.44 -7.14
C VAL A 88 -12.00 -9.52 -8.23
N PRO A 89 -12.95 -9.50 -9.18
CA PRO A 89 -12.92 -10.43 -10.31
C PRO A 89 -11.72 -10.18 -11.23
N HIS A 90 -11.28 -8.92 -11.42
CA HIS A 90 -10.11 -8.60 -12.26
C HIS A 90 -8.80 -9.23 -11.77
N LEU A 91 -8.57 -9.23 -10.46
CA LEU A 91 -7.35 -9.78 -9.84
C LEU A 91 -7.58 -11.17 -9.23
N GLN A 92 -8.71 -11.81 -9.55
CA GLN A 92 -9.09 -13.09 -8.99
C GLN A 92 -8.00 -14.13 -9.24
N ASP A 93 -7.80 -14.99 -8.23
CA ASP A 93 -6.83 -16.08 -8.28
C ASP A 93 -5.39 -15.62 -8.51
N LEU A 94 -5.05 -14.34 -8.39
CA LEU A 94 -3.65 -13.91 -8.35
C LEU A 94 -3.10 -13.96 -6.92
N PRO A 95 -1.80 -14.30 -6.74
CA PRO A 95 -1.19 -14.32 -5.43
C PRO A 95 -1.04 -12.91 -4.87
N ARG A 96 -1.73 -12.61 -3.76
CA ARG A 96 -1.74 -11.27 -3.15
C ARG A 96 -0.34 -10.77 -2.81
N ALA A 97 0.53 -11.66 -2.32
CA ALA A 97 1.92 -11.32 -2.01
C ALA A 97 2.69 -10.81 -3.24
N ALA A 98 2.51 -11.46 -4.39
CA ALA A 98 3.22 -11.09 -5.60
C ALA A 98 2.78 -9.71 -6.09
N LEU A 99 1.48 -9.41 -6.05
CA LEU A 99 0.94 -8.10 -6.44
C LEU A 99 1.42 -6.99 -5.51
N LEU A 100 1.45 -7.23 -4.19
CA LEU A 100 1.98 -6.27 -3.22
C LEU A 100 3.47 -6.02 -3.43
N ARG A 101 4.26 -7.10 -3.63
CA ARG A 101 5.69 -7.00 -3.95
C ARG A 101 5.91 -6.24 -5.26
N ALA A 102 5.09 -6.50 -6.28
CA ALA A 102 5.19 -5.83 -7.57
C ALA A 102 5.04 -4.30 -7.45
N ARG A 103 4.21 -3.81 -6.52
CA ARG A 103 3.99 -2.37 -6.26
C ARG A 103 5.10 -1.68 -5.47
N GLN A 104 6.01 -2.42 -4.83
CA GLN A 104 7.00 -1.83 -3.94
C GLN A 104 8.15 -1.18 -4.71
N PRO A 105 8.51 0.09 -4.46
CA PRO A 105 9.68 0.67 -5.10
C PRO A 105 10.97 -0.04 -4.67
N PRO A 106 11.99 -0.10 -5.55
CA PRO A 106 13.27 -0.72 -5.20
C PRO A 106 13.87 -0.08 -3.94
N GLY A 107 14.25 -0.91 -2.96
CA GLY A 107 14.82 -0.47 -1.68
C GLY A 107 13.80 0.04 -0.65
N ALA A 108 12.49 -0.21 -0.84
CA ALA A 108 11.46 0.12 0.14
C ALA A 108 11.47 -0.80 1.37
N GLU A 109 11.94 -2.04 1.22
CA GLU A 109 12.13 -2.99 2.31
C GLU A 109 13.61 -3.36 2.41
N ILE A 110 14.29 -2.80 3.41
CA ILE A 110 15.56 -3.35 3.89
C ILE A 110 15.14 -4.52 4.78
N GLY A 111 15.34 -5.75 4.30
CA GLY A 111 15.14 -6.93 5.15
C GLY A 111 15.95 -6.82 6.44
N ALA A 112 15.59 -7.58 7.47
CA ALA A 112 16.30 -7.61 8.76
C ALA A 112 17.80 -7.95 8.65
N HIS A 113 18.26 -8.38 7.47
CA HIS A 113 19.64 -8.74 7.15
C HIS A 113 20.28 -7.87 6.05
N GLY A 114 19.64 -6.77 5.63
CA GLY A 114 20.25 -5.81 4.69
C GLY A 114 20.41 -6.30 3.25
N GLU A 115 19.86 -7.46 2.90
CA GLU A 115 19.89 -7.98 1.54
C GLU A 115 18.74 -7.40 0.73
N GLU A 116 19.07 -6.67 -0.34
CA GLU A 116 18.14 -6.39 -1.41
C GLU A 116 17.85 -7.72 -2.11
N GLU A 117 16.72 -8.39 -1.77
CA GLU A 117 16.11 -9.41 -2.64
C GLU A 117 15.56 -8.72 -3.90
N GLY A 118 16.46 -8.13 -4.69
CA GLY A 118 16.17 -7.69 -6.03
C GLY A 118 15.94 -8.92 -6.87
N ALA A 119 14.70 -9.17 -7.27
CA ALA A 119 14.45 -10.02 -8.42
C ALA A 119 15.36 -9.54 -9.56
N SER A 120 15.99 -10.48 -10.27
CA SER A 120 16.95 -10.24 -11.37
C SER A 120 16.47 -9.24 -12.44
N ASP A 121 15.19 -8.87 -12.42
CA ASP A 121 14.47 -8.03 -13.38
C ASP A 121 14.30 -6.56 -12.96
N ASP A 122 14.77 -6.16 -11.77
CA ASP A 122 14.74 -4.76 -11.31
C ASP A 122 15.82 -3.89 -11.99
N THR A 123 16.47 -4.42 -13.04
CA THR A 123 17.50 -3.73 -13.80
C THR A 123 16.96 -2.43 -14.38
N GLY A 124 17.45 -1.30 -13.87
CA GLY A 124 17.03 0.03 -14.32
C GLY A 124 15.72 0.55 -13.70
N LEU A 125 14.95 -0.28 -12.98
CA LEU A 125 13.71 0.15 -12.33
C LEU A 125 13.96 1.26 -11.30
N ARG A 126 15.08 1.19 -10.55
CA ARG A 126 15.45 2.24 -9.60
C ARG A 126 15.68 3.60 -10.29
N ASP A 127 16.31 3.58 -11.45
CA ASP A 127 16.59 4.81 -12.22
C ASP A 127 15.30 5.40 -12.79
N VAL A 128 14.42 4.54 -13.29
CA VAL A 128 13.09 4.89 -13.78
C VAL A 128 12.22 5.47 -12.66
N CYS A 129 12.19 4.85 -11.47
CA CYS A 129 11.48 5.38 -10.31
C CYS A 129 11.98 6.78 -9.93
N LYS A 130 13.31 6.98 -9.89
CA LYS A 130 13.90 8.30 -9.62
C LYS A 130 13.56 9.32 -10.70
N ALA A 131 13.50 8.91 -11.98
CA ALA A 131 13.08 9.76 -13.08
C ALA A 131 11.62 10.17 -12.92
N MET A 132 10.73 9.24 -12.58
CA MET A 132 9.33 9.53 -12.29
C MET A 132 9.17 10.52 -11.13
N GLU A 133 9.92 10.37 -10.04
CA GLU A 133 9.89 11.34 -8.94
C GLU A 133 10.35 12.75 -9.37
N ARG A 134 11.39 12.84 -10.23
CA ARG A 134 11.84 14.12 -10.79
C ARG A 134 10.79 14.73 -11.71
N LEU A 135 10.15 13.92 -12.56
CA LEU A 135 9.06 14.33 -13.42
C LEU A 135 7.89 14.89 -12.60
N ILE A 136 7.47 14.20 -11.54
CA ILE A 136 6.35 14.66 -10.69
C ILE A 136 6.68 16.00 -10.03
N ARG A 137 7.91 16.17 -9.52
CA ARG A 137 8.35 17.46 -8.98
C ARG A 137 8.28 18.58 -10.03
N LYS A 138 8.80 18.33 -11.23
CA LYS A 138 8.72 19.27 -12.36
C LYS A 138 7.28 19.60 -12.72
N ALA A 139 6.39 18.61 -12.74
CA ALA A 139 4.96 18.81 -13.02
C ALA A 139 4.28 19.68 -11.96
N PHE A 140 4.55 19.47 -10.66
CA PHE A 140 4.03 20.34 -9.61
C PHE A 140 4.60 21.76 -9.68
N GLU A 141 5.87 21.90 -10.02
CA GLU A 141 6.52 23.20 -10.20
C GLU A 141 5.95 23.98 -11.39
N SER A 142 5.59 23.29 -12.48
CA SER A 142 5.01 23.88 -13.69
C SER A 142 3.50 24.09 -13.61
N SER A 143 2.79 23.46 -12.67
CA SER A 143 1.34 23.60 -12.49
C SER A 143 0.95 24.95 -11.85
N ARG A 144 1.43 26.06 -12.41
CA ARG A 144 1.16 27.42 -11.96
C ARG A 144 0.26 28.16 -12.94
N PRO A 145 -0.57 29.11 -12.46
CA PRO A 145 -1.44 29.90 -13.33
C PRO A 145 -0.73 30.56 -14.51
N GLU A 146 0.53 30.96 -14.34
CA GLU A 146 1.33 31.64 -15.35
C GLU A 146 1.80 30.71 -16.50
N VAL A 147 1.82 29.39 -16.26
CA VAL A 147 2.29 28.39 -17.22
C VAL A 147 1.12 27.64 -17.86
N VAL A 148 0.18 27.17 -17.05
CA VAL A 148 -0.94 26.31 -17.48
C VAL A 148 -2.22 27.10 -17.76
N GLY A 149 -2.29 28.34 -17.26
CA GLY A 149 -3.50 29.17 -17.31
C GLY A 149 -4.45 28.88 -16.14
N ARG A 150 -5.12 29.92 -15.63
CA ARG A 150 -6.08 29.79 -14.51
C ARG A 150 -7.25 28.88 -14.84
N VAL A 151 -7.83 29.06 -16.02
CA VAL A 151 -9.00 28.30 -16.49
C VAL A 151 -8.71 26.80 -16.50
N THR A 152 -7.59 26.38 -17.06
CA THR A 152 -7.18 24.97 -17.12
C THR A 152 -7.02 24.39 -15.72
N LEU A 153 -6.38 25.14 -14.80
CA LEU A 153 -6.18 24.70 -13.42
C LEU A 153 -7.49 24.59 -12.63
N GLU A 154 -8.44 25.49 -12.87
CA GLU A 154 -9.78 25.44 -12.29
C GLU A 154 -10.58 24.24 -12.81
N ILE A 155 -10.46 23.91 -14.11
CA ILE A 155 -11.06 22.72 -14.69
C ILE A 155 -10.49 21.44 -14.06
N ILE A 156 -9.18 21.36 -13.86
CA ILE A 156 -8.52 20.17 -13.29
C ILE A 156 -8.98 19.87 -11.85
N GLU A 157 -9.20 20.90 -11.01
CA GLU A 157 -9.67 20.70 -9.62
C GLU A 157 -11.17 20.63 -9.46
N ARG A 158 -11.92 20.87 -10.54
CA ARG A 158 -13.36 20.77 -10.52
C ARG A 158 -13.75 19.34 -10.23
N ARG A 159 -14.35 19.09 -9.06
CA ARG A 159 -14.98 17.79 -8.81
C ARG A 159 -16.29 17.78 -9.60
N GLU A 160 -16.67 16.70 -10.26
CA GLU A 160 -17.93 16.67 -11.02
C GLU A 160 -19.18 16.55 -10.14
N ALA A 161 -19.03 16.54 -8.81
CA ALA A 161 -20.12 16.42 -7.85
C ALA A 161 -20.87 17.75 -7.62
N GLY A 162 -21.45 18.34 -8.69
CA GLY A 162 -22.63 19.23 -8.72
C GLY A 162 -22.80 20.40 -7.72
N ALA A 163 -21.87 20.67 -6.81
CA ALA A 163 -22.03 21.65 -5.74
C ALA A 163 -21.54 23.04 -6.19
N GLU A 164 -22.29 24.08 -5.82
CA GLU A 164 -21.95 25.48 -6.13
C GLU A 164 -20.59 25.92 -5.53
N SER A 165 -20.09 25.22 -4.51
CA SER A 165 -18.82 25.54 -3.82
C SER A 165 -17.59 24.79 -4.38
N ASN A 166 -17.68 24.26 -5.60
CA ASN A 166 -16.71 23.31 -6.15
C ASN A 166 -15.66 23.97 -7.06
N GLU A 167 -15.77 25.27 -7.29
CA GLU A 167 -14.75 26.09 -7.92
C GLU A 167 -13.69 26.44 -6.88
N ARG A 168 -12.86 25.46 -6.50
CA ARG A 168 -11.68 25.71 -5.66
C ARG A 168 -10.48 26.01 -6.55
N PRO A 169 -9.71 27.07 -6.26
CA PRO A 169 -8.50 27.34 -7.02
C PRO A 169 -7.49 26.21 -6.81
N PHE A 170 -6.81 25.80 -7.89
CA PHE A 170 -5.75 24.80 -7.82
C PHE A 170 -4.57 25.29 -6.96
N TYR A 171 -4.26 24.53 -5.92
CA TYR A 171 -3.14 24.83 -5.03
C TYR A 171 -1.92 23.96 -5.35
N ALA A 172 -1.12 24.39 -6.32
CA ALA A 172 0.11 23.71 -6.74
C ALA A 172 1.16 23.54 -5.62
N ARG A 173 1.16 24.46 -4.65
CA ARG A 173 2.15 24.52 -3.56
C ARG A 173 1.80 23.53 -2.45
N HIS A 174 1.87 22.24 -2.76
CA HIS A 174 1.71 21.20 -1.76
C HIS A 174 2.91 21.13 -0.82
N ARG A 175 2.66 20.67 0.41
CA ARG A 175 3.75 20.34 1.35
C ARG A 175 4.61 19.22 0.77
N VAL A 176 5.91 19.24 1.06
CA VAL A 176 6.86 18.20 0.62
C VAL A 176 6.38 16.80 1.00
N SER A 177 5.77 16.64 2.18
CA SER A 177 5.17 15.37 2.62
C SER A 177 3.99 14.92 1.77
N THR A 178 3.16 15.85 1.30
CA THR A 178 2.03 15.57 0.41
C THR A 178 2.52 15.16 -0.97
N VAL A 179 3.47 15.90 -1.55
CA VAL A 179 4.09 15.54 -2.84
C VAL A 179 4.71 14.15 -2.75
N LYS A 180 5.47 13.86 -1.69
CA LYS A 180 6.05 12.52 -1.47
C LYS A 180 4.98 11.42 -1.44
N LYS A 181 3.88 11.63 -0.71
CA LYS A 181 2.78 10.64 -0.62
C LYS A 181 2.15 10.37 -1.99
N TYR A 182 1.89 11.41 -2.77
CA TYR A 182 1.31 11.25 -4.11
C TYR A 182 2.30 10.63 -5.09
N SER A 183 3.58 11.03 -5.04
CA SER A 183 4.63 10.42 -5.85
C SER A 183 4.76 8.93 -5.59
N GLN A 184 4.68 8.49 -4.33
CA GLN A 184 4.74 7.07 -3.99
C GLN A 184 3.62 6.26 -4.64
N LYS A 185 2.41 6.83 -4.79
CA LYS A 185 1.30 6.14 -5.45
C LYS A 185 1.56 5.97 -6.94
N LEU A 186 1.98 7.02 -7.63
CA LEU A 186 2.32 6.93 -9.06
C LEU A 186 3.52 6.01 -9.31
N VAL A 187 4.55 6.09 -8.47
CA VAL A 187 5.70 5.18 -8.54
C VAL A 187 5.29 3.72 -8.29
N SER A 188 4.33 3.47 -7.38
CA SER A 188 3.85 2.10 -7.14
C SER A 188 3.11 1.50 -8.34
N ILE A 189 2.37 2.32 -9.09
CA ILE A 189 1.72 1.90 -10.34
C ILE A 189 2.78 1.58 -11.38
N LEU A 190 3.80 2.43 -11.53
CA LEU A 190 4.90 2.20 -12.46
C LEU A 190 5.67 0.91 -12.13
N CYS A 191 5.97 0.67 -10.86
CA CYS A 191 6.61 -0.55 -10.39
C CYS A 191 5.78 -1.79 -10.71
N TYR A 192 4.47 -1.70 -10.48
CA TYR A 192 3.54 -2.77 -10.79
C TYR A 192 3.56 -3.12 -12.27
N LEU A 193 3.41 -2.12 -13.16
CA LEU A 193 3.43 -2.35 -14.61
C LEU A 193 4.78 -2.90 -15.07
N TRP A 194 5.88 -2.33 -14.59
CA TRP A 194 7.22 -2.79 -14.92
C TRP A 194 7.43 -4.26 -14.58
N ARG A 195 6.98 -4.69 -13.40
CA ARG A 195 7.22 -6.06 -12.94
C ARG A 195 6.22 -7.07 -13.48
N THR A 196 5.02 -6.64 -13.86
CA THR A 196 3.95 -7.57 -14.27
C THR A 196 3.79 -7.71 -15.78
N HIS A 197 4.30 -6.78 -16.59
CA HIS A 197 4.03 -6.79 -18.04
C HIS A 197 4.48 -8.08 -18.76
N ASP A 198 5.62 -8.63 -18.36
CA ASP A 198 6.24 -9.83 -18.94
C ASP A 198 5.98 -11.12 -18.12
N GLN A 199 5.16 -11.06 -17.06
CA GLN A 199 4.89 -12.23 -16.23
C GLN A 199 3.93 -13.21 -16.90
N ALA A 200 4.14 -14.51 -16.67
CA ALA A 200 3.23 -15.55 -17.13
C ALA A 200 1.87 -15.47 -16.44
N GLU A 201 1.85 -15.26 -15.12
CA GLU A 201 0.64 -15.00 -14.32
C GLU A 201 0.39 -13.47 -14.22
N ARG A 202 0.36 -12.76 -15.35
CA ARG A 202 0.11 -11.32 -15.32
C ARG A 202 -1.37 -10.99 -15.05
N PRO A 203 -1.65 -9.89 -14.34
CA PRO A 203 -3.01 -9.34 -14.25
C PRO A 203 -3.61 -9.06 -15.64
N PRO A 204 -4.93 -9.23 -15.84
CA PRO A 204 -5.55 -9.25 -17.16
C PRO A 204 -5.74 -7.86 -17.80
N TYR A 205 -4.83 -6.92 -17.53
CA TYR A 205 -4.79 -5.65 -18.25
C TYR A 205 -4.16 -5.81 -19.64
N GLN A 206 -4.45 -4.84 -20.51
CA GLN A 206 -3.90 -4.74 -21.85
C GLN A 206 -3.23 -3.37 -22.01
N LEU A 207 -1.99 -3.40 -22.50
CA LEU A 207 -1.32 -2.19 -22.96
C LEU A 207 -1.67 -2.00 -24.43
N THR A 208 -1.95 -0.76 -24.82
CA THR A 208 -2.02 -0.41 -26.24
C THR A 208 -0.64 -0.57 -26.88
N GLY A 209 -0.57 -0.77 -28.20
CA GLY A 209 0.73 -0.90 -28.87
C GLY A 209 1.68 0.29 -28.63
N LYS A 210 1.11 1.50 -28.45
CA LYS A 210 1.87 2.70 -28.06
C LYS A 210 2.41 2.60 -26.62
N GLN A 211 1.57 2.19 -25.66
CA GLN A 211 1.99 2.04 -24.26
C GLN A 211 3.07 0.97 -24.10
N ASP A 212 2.91 -0.17 -24.78
CA ASP A 212 3.88 -1.27 -24.77
C ASP A 212 5.22 -0.84 -25.35
N ALA A 213 5.23 -0.20 -26.52
CA ALA A 213 6.45 0.33 -27.13
C ALA A 213 7.17 1.35 -26.23
N LEU A 214 6.41 2.22 -25.55
CA LEU A 214 6.96 3.20 -24.61
C LEU A 214 7.57 2.54 -23.37
N LEU A 215 6.92 1.50 -22.82
CA LEU A 215 7.42 0.75 -21.68
C LEU A 215 8.72 0.01 -22.04
N GLN A 216 8.77 -0.62 -23.22
CA GLN A 216 9.97 -1.29 -23.72
C GLN A 216 11.12 -0.30 -23.97
N LEU A 217 10.83 0.85 -24.60
CA LEU A 217 11.83 1.91 -24.83
C LEU A 217 12.38 2.47 -23.51
N LEU A 218 11.53 2.62 -22.50
CA LEU A 218 11.93 3.02 -21.16
C LEU A 218 12.87 1.96 -20.54
N GLY A 219 12.56 0.67 -20.71
CA GLY A 219 13.41 -0.47 -20.36
C GLY A 219 14.77 -0.46 -21.03
N GLN A 220 14.83 -0.15 -22.32
CA GLN A 220 16.09 -0.05 -23.07
C GLN A 220 16.91 1.17 -22.60
N THR A 221 16.25 2.31 -22.41
CA THR A 221 16.89 3.55 -21.93
C THR A 221 17.46 3.36 -20.53
N ALA A 222 16.76 2.63 -19.65
CA ALA A 222 17.21 2.34 -18.30
C ALA A 222 18.46 1.44 -18.26
N ARG A 223 18.69 0.65 -19.31
CA ARG A 223 19.89 -0.19 -19.47
C ARG A 223 21.05 0.53 -20.17
N SER A 224 20.79 1.68 -20.79
CA SER A 224 21.82 2.49 -21.44
C SER A 224 22.80 3.10 -20.44
N GLN A 225 24.06 3.29 -20.89
CA GLN A 225 25.12 4.01 -20.17
C GLN A 225 25.28 5.47 -20.65
N ASP A 226 24.33 5.98 -21.43
CA ASP A 226 24.37 7.34 -21.97
C ASP A 226 24.42 8.40 -20.85
N VAL A 227 25.19 9.47 -21.06
CA VAL A 227 25.25 10.63 -20.16
C VAL A 227 23.90 11.34 -20.07
N ALA A 228 23.14 11.38 -21.19
CA ALA A 228 21.79 11.93 -21.27
C ALA A 228 20.68 10.96 -20.81
N LYS A 229 21.05 9.81 -20.22
CA LYS A 229 20.09 8.81 -19.72
C LYS A 229 19.07 9.43 -18.78
N LYS A 230 19.48 10.36 -17.91
CA LYS A 230 18.61 10.98 -16.91
C LYS A 230 17.47 11.77 -17.55
N GLU A 231 17.77 12.64 -18.52
CA GLU A 231 16.74 13.40 -19.22
C GLU A 231 15.83 12.48 -20.04
N ARG A 232 16.40 11.52 -20.78
CA ARG A 232 15.60 10.59 -21.60
C ARG A 232 14.67 9.71 -20.78
N LEU A 233 15.10 9.28 -19.58
CA LEU A 233 14.22 8.54 -18.68
C LEU A 233 13.05 9.39 -18.17
N GLU A 234 13.29 10.67 -17.88
CA GLU A 234 12.21 11.57 -17.46
C GLU A 234 11.21 11.81 -18.59
N GLU A 235 11.71 12.06 -19.80
CA GLU A 235 10.89 12.21 -21.00
C GLU A 235 10.14 10.92 -21.35
N GLY A 236 10.79 9.76 -21.24
CA GLY A 236 10.14 8.46 -21.44
C GLY A 236 9.03 8.20 -20.41
N CYS A 237 9.26 8.54 -19.14
CA CYS A 237 8.22 8.48 -18.11
C CYS A 237 7.03 9.39 -18.47
N LEU A 238 7.29 10.62 -18.93
CA LEU A 238 6.24 11.56 -19.33
C LEU A 238 5.39 10.99 -20.47
N HIS A 239 6.02 10.50 -21.54
CA HIS A 239 5.31 9.93 -22.68
C HIS A 239 4.48 8.70 -22.29
N LEU A 240 5.05 7.81 -21.46
CA LEU A 240 4.32 6.64 -20.95
C LEU A 240 3.09 7.07 -20.15
N TRP A 241 3.24 8.02 -19.22
CA TRP A 241 2.12 8.47 -18.39
C TRP A 241 1.04 9.21 -19.18
N ILE A 242 1.42 10.03 -20.15
CA ILE A 242 0.45 10.62 -21.08
C ILE A 242 -0.30 9.49 -21.82
N ALA A 243 0.41 8.50 -22.35
CA ALA A 243 -0.23 7.39 -23.07
C ALA A 243 -1.12 6.51 -22.19
N LEU A 244 -0.82 6.37 -20.89
CA LEU A 244 -1.68 5.67 -19.92
C LEU A 244 -2.95 6.48 -19.59
N LEU A 245 -2.85 7.81 -19.52
CA LEU A 245 -3.97 8.71 -19.22
C LEU A 245 -4.85 8.97 -20.44
N ASP A 246 -4.29 8.97 -21.64
CA ASP A 246 -4.97 9.18 -22.93
C ASP A 246 -5.64 7.90 -23.46
N HIS A 247 -5.70 6.85 -22.65
CA HIS A 247 -6.35 5.60 -23.04
C HIS A 247 -7.88 5.77 -23.01
N THR A 248 -8.53 5.61 -24.16
CA THR A 248 -9.99 5.50 -24.22
C THR A 248 -10.45 4.22 -23.55
N LEU A 249 -11.08 4.36 -22.39
CA LEU A 249 -11.83 3.30 -21.74
C LEU A 249 -13.06 3.04 -22.60
N LEU A 250 -12.96 2.10 -23.55
CA LEU A 250 -14.11 1.61 -24.32
C LEU A 250 -14.92 0.64 -23.45
N ASP A 251 -15.53 -0.40 -24.03
CA ASP A 251 -16.49 -1.28 -23.36
C ASP A 251 -15.94 -2.16 -22.21
N ASP A 252 -14.64 -2.09 -21.88
CA ASP A 252 -14.02 -2.89 -20.83
C ASP A 252 -12.93 -2.09 -20.10
N GLU A 253 -13.35 -1.30 -19.11
CA GLU A 253 -12.48 -0.47 -18.28
C GLU A 253 -11.42 -1.30 -17.53
N HIS A 254 -11.73 -2.57 -17.24
CA HIS A 254 -10.85 -3.48 -16.49
C HIS A 254 -9.60 -3.88 -17.29
N LYS A 255 -9.62 -3.72 -18.62
CA LYS A 255 -8.42 -3.88 -19.45
C LYS A 255 -7.40 -2.75 -19.26
N SER A 256 -7.74 -1.65 -18.58
CA SER A 256 -6.82 -0.54 -18.36
C SER A 256 -5.68 -0.90 -17.41
N ALA A 257 -4.45 -0.83 -17.90
CA ALA A 257 -3.23 -1.01 -17.11
C ALA A 257 -3.15 -0.03 -15.94
N LEU A 258 -3.62 1.21 -16.13
CA LEU A 258 -3.63 2.22 -15.08
C LEU A 258 -4.59 1.83 -13.95
N LEU A 259 -5.83 1.42 -14.28
CA LEU A 259 -6.82 1.01 -13.29
C LEU A 259 -6.38 -0.26 -12.56
N SER A 260 -5.79 -1.21 -13.29
CA SER A 260 -5.19 -2.43 -12.72
C SER A 260 -4.08 -2.13 -11.71
N GLY A 261 -3.24 -1.11 -11.96
CA GLY A 261 -2.19 -0.72 -11.02
C GLY A 261 -2.68 0.10 -9.82
N VAL A 262 -3.87 0.71 -9.92
CA VAL A 262 -4.51 1.45 -8.82
C VAL A 262 -5.21 0.50 -7.84
N ALA A 263 -5.88 -0.54 -8.36
CA ALA A 263 -6.45 -1.65 -7.59
C ALA A 263 -5.47 -2.23 -6.56
#